data_AF-D3AHX8-F1
#
_entry.id   AF-D3AHX8-F1
#
_cell.length_a   1.000
_cell.length_b   1.000
_cell.length_c   1.000
_cell.angle_alpha   90.00
_cell.angle_beta   90.00
_cell.angle_gamma   90.00
#
_symmetry.space_group_name_H-M   'P 1'
#
loop_
_entity.id
_entity.type
_entity.pdbx_description
1 polymer ?
#
loop_
_entity_poly.entity_id
_entity_poly.type
_entity_poly.pdbx_seq_one_letter_code
_entity_poly.pdbx_strand_id
1 'polypeptide(L)'
;MDVAVQVNIDDNKIDNFSDGAQTTLKKQMEKYADDIIKEANLIEEAIREDGANTEITSNIVLQAVRKNKSNPSKKPSRFLLITKIISSFSLLITGFLFDSSGYQNNVLKLIAFVVCLIVASVSTVLQFVFEERE
;
A
#
# COMPACT_ATOMS: atom_id res chain seq x y z
N MET A 1 -11.28 23.34 -18.25
CA MET A 1 -9.87 22.89 -18.39
C MET A 1 -9.91 21.73 -19.37
N ASP A 2 -9.41 21.92 -20.58
CA ASP A 2 -9.34 20.86 -21.58
C ASP A 2 -8.33 19.81 -21.15
N VAL A 3 -8.76 18.55 -21.13
CA VAL A 3 -7.85 17.41 -21.00
C VAL A 3 -7.17 17.25 -22.35
N ALA A 4 -5.85 17.47 -22.41
CA ALA A 4 -5.07 17.48 -23.65
C ALA A 4 -5.02 16.11 -24.38
N VAL A 5 -5.47 15.04 -23.72
CA VAL A 5 -5.49 13.68 -24.26
C VAL A 5 -6.93 13.26 -24.49
N GLN A 6 -7.32 13.13 -25.76
CA GLN A 6 -8.61 12.56 -26.17
C GLN A 6 -8.41 11.11 -26.63
N VAL A 7 -9.17 10.19 -26.05
CA VAL A 7 -9.25 8.80 -26.51
C VAL A 7 -10.54 8.63 -27.28
N ASN A 8 -10.42 8.41 -28.59
CA ASN A 8 -11.58 8.16 -29.44
C ASN A 8 -11.92 6.66 -29.41
N ILE A 9 -13.16 6.34 -29.01
CA ILE A 9 -13.69 4.97 -29.00
C ILE A 9 -14.79 4.93 -30.05
N ASP A 10 -14.69 3.98 -30.99
CA ASP A 10 -15.71 3.77 -32.01
C ASP A 10 -17.03 3.33 -31.35
N ASP A 11 -18.14 3.99 -31.72
CA ASP A 11 -19.47 3.75 -31.15
C ASP A 11 -19.91 2.29 -31.33
N ASN A 12 -19.46 1.62 -32.39
CA ASN A 12 -19.75 0.20 -32.63
C ASN A 12 -19.15 -0.74 -31.57
N LYS A 13 -18.16 -0.30 -30.78
CA LYS A 13 -17.54 -1.11 -29.72
C LYS A 13 -18.31 -1.03 -28.40
N ILE A 14 -19.19 -0.05 -28.27
CA ILE A 14 -19.93 0.26 -27.05
C ILE A 14 -21.44 0.36 -27.30
N ASP A 15 -21.91 -0.12 -28.45
CA ASP A 15 -23.32 -0.13 -28.87
C ASP A 15 -24.25 -0.83 -27.86
N ASN A 16 -23.72 -1.84 -27.16
CA ASN A 16 -24.42 -2.60 -26.13
C ASN A 16 -24.28 -2.00 -24.71
N PHE A 17 -23.61 -0.86 -24.57
CA PHE A 17 -23.41 -0.20 -23.28
C PHE A 17 -24.59 0.75 -23.01
N SER A 18 -25.20 0.61 -21.84
CA SER A 18 -26.14 1.64 -21.35
C SER A 18 -25.42 2.97 -21.13
N ASP A 19 -26.16 4.08 -21.13
CA ASP A 19 -25.61 5.42 -20.86
C ASP A 19 -24.81 5.47 -19.54
N GLY A 20 -25.29 4.76 -18.52
CA GLY A 20 -24.60 4.62 -17.23
C GLY A 20 -23.28 3.84 -17.33
N ALA A 21 -23.22 2.81 -18.17
CA ALA A 21 -22.01 2.05 -18.43
C ALA A 21 -20.98 2.89 -19.20
N GLN A 22 -21.40 3.64 -20.22
CA GLN A 22 -20.54 4.56 -20.97
C GLN A 22 -19.94 5.64 -20.06
N THR A 23 -20.78 6.24 -19.21
CA THR A 23 -20.34 7.22 -18.19
C THR A 23 -19.32 6.61 -17.23
N THR A 24 -19.56 5.38 -16.78
CA THR A 24 -18.65 4.67 -15.88
C THR A 24 -17.33 4.36 -16.55
N LEU A 25 -17.34 3.89 -17.80
CA LEU A 25 -16.14 3.62 -18.60
C LEU A 25 -15.28 4.87 -18.71
N LYS A 26 -15.88 6.01 -19.11
CA LYS A 26 -15.20 7.30 -19.19
C LYS A 26 -14.52 7.66 -17.87
N LYS A 27 -15.26 7.58 -16.76
CA LYS A 27 -14.73 7.88 -15.42
C LYS A 27 -13.57 6.95 -15.00
N GLN A 28 -13.64 5.67 -15.35
CA GLN A 28 -12.54 4.74 -15.06
C GLN A 28 -11.31 5.02 -15.91
N MET A 29 -11.49 5.43 -17.18
CA MET A 29 -10.38 5.83 -18.05
C MET A 29 -9.70 7.11 -17.57
N GLU A 30 -10.49 8.11 -17.14
CA GLU A 30 -9.96 9.34 -16.52
C GLU A 30 -9.14 9.01 -15.27
N LYS A 31 -9.72 8.21 -14.35
CA LYS A 31 -9.01 7.78 -13.15
C LYS A 31 -7.73 7.00 -13.46
N TYR A 32 -7.80 6.08 -14.43
CA TYR A 32 -6.63 5.30 -14.84
C TYR A 32 -5.54 6.22 -15.40
N ALA A 33 -5.89 7.21 -16.22
CA ALA A 33 -4.94 8.19 -16.73
C ALA A 33 -4.29 8.99 -15.57
N ASP A 34 -5.06 9.44 -14.59
CA ASP A 34 -4.55 10.11 -13.40
C ASP A 34 -3.57 9.24 -12.60
N ASP A 35 -3.88 7.96 -12.41
CA ASP A 35 -3.01 7.01 -11.72
C ASP A 35 -1.68 6.82 -12.47
N ILE A 36 -1.72 6.73 -13.82
CA ILE A 36 -0.51 6.66 -14.66
C ILE A 36 0.31 7.95 -14.58
N ILE A 37 -0.32 9.12 -14.64
CA ILE A 37 0.37 10.41 -14.55
C ILE A 37 1.09 10.52 -13.20
N LYS A 38 0.41 10.17 -12.11
CA LYS A 38 1.00 10.19 -10.77
C LYS A 38 2.22 9.27 -10.67
N GLU A 39 2.09 8.03 -11.15
CA GLU A 39 3.19 7.07 -11.09
C GLU A 39 4.36 7.48 -11.99
N ALA A 40 4.09 8.06 -13.17
CA ALA A 40 5.12 8.57 -14.05
C ALA A 40 5.92 9.70 -13.39
N ASN A 41 5.25 10.63 -12.70
CA ASN A 41 5.92 11.68 -11.93
C ASN A 41 6.81 11.10 -10.82
N LEU A 42 6.34 10.08 -10.08
CA LEU A 42 7.13 9.44 -9.03
C LEU A 42 8.37 8.74 -9.59
N ILE A 43 8.25 8.07 -10.75
CA ILE A 43 9.38 7.42 -11.40
C ILE A 43 10.40 8.45 -11.87
N GLU A 44 9.95 9.55 -12.48
CA GLU A 44 10.82 10.64 -12.92
C GLU A 44 11.57 11.26 -11.76
N GLU A 45 10.87 11.62 -10.69
CA GLU A 45 11.47 12.19 -9.48
C GLU A 45 12.52 11.24 -8.88
N ALA A 46 12.30 9.93 -8.94
CA ALA A 46 13.21 8.93 -8.40
C ALA A 46 14.49 8.71 -9.22
N ILE A 47 14.45 8.97 -10.53
CA ILE A 47 15.61 8.75 -11.43
C ILE A 47 16.29 10.04 -11.86
N ARG A 48 15.69 11.20 -11.57
CA ARG A 48 16.21 12.50 -11.94
C ARG A 48 17.51 12.81 -11.19
N GLU A 49 18.53 13.23 -11.93
CA GLU A 49 19.79 13.72 -11.37
C GLU A 49 19.64 15.16 -10.86
N ASP A 50 20.37 15.52 -9.80
CA ASP A 50 20.32 16.85 -9.21
C ASP A 50 20.72 17.93 -10.24
N GLY A 51 19.81 18.88 -10.47
CA GLY A 51 19.98 19.96 -11.45
C GLY A 51 19.53 19.61 -12.88
N ALA A 52 19.07 18.39 -13.14
CA ALA A 52 18.45 18.05 -14.42
C ALA A 52 17.02 18.62 -14.56
N ASN A 53 16.63 18.94 -15.79
CA ASN A 53 15.28 19.40 -16.09
C ASN A 53 14.27 18.26 -15.93
N THR A 54 13.07 18.59 -15.49
CA THR A 54 11.97 17.61 -15.41
C THR A 54 11.45 17.26 -16.79
N GLU A 55 11.48 15.97 -17.14
CA GLU A 55 10.91 15.46 -18.38
C GLU A 55 10.31 14.06 -18.20
N ILE A 56 9.01 13.92 -18.51
CA ILE A 56 8.32 12.63 -18.55
C ILE A 56 8.43 12.05 -19.97
N THR A 57 9.38 11.13 -20.16
CA THR A 57 9.56 10.43 -21.45
C THR A 57 8.55 9.31 -21.66
N SER A 58 8.40 8.85 -22.92
CA SER A 58 7.54 7.71 -23.26
C SER A 58 7.92 6.42 -22.51
N ASN A 59 9.21 6.21 -22.22
CA ASN A 59 9.68 5.09 -21.43
C ASN A 59 9.20 5.16 -19.98
N ILE A 60 9.18 6.35 -19.37
CA ILE A 60 8.66 6.56 -18.01
C ILE A 60 7.15 6.24 -17.97
N VAL A 61 6.38 6.68 -18.98
CA VAL A 61 4.96 6.33 -19.10
C VAL A 61 4.76 4.81 -19.23
N LEU A 62 5.57 4.12 -20.04
CA LEU A 62 5.51 2.66 -20.16
C LEU A 62 5.82 1.94 -18.83
N GLN A 63 6.79 2.44 -18.06
CA GLN A 63 7.12 1.91 -16.74
C GLN A 63 5.97 2.14 -15.76
N ALA A 64 5.37 3.34 -15.75
CA ALA A 64 4.20 3.67 -14.94
C ALA A 64 3.02 2.73 -15.25
N VAL A 65 2.73 2.47 -16.53
CA VAL A 65 1.69 1.52 -16.96
C VAL A 65 1.96 0.10 -16.46
N ARG A 66 3.19 -0.39 -16.59
CA ARG A 66 3.58 -1.72 -16.10
C ARG A 66 3.41 -1.83 -14.59
N LYS A 67 3.83 -0.79 -13.85
CA LYS A 67 3.77 -0.76 -12.40
C LYS A 67 2.34 -0.65 -11.87
N ASN A 68 1.49 0.16 -12.52
CA ASN A 68 0.07 0.26 -12.18
C ASN A 68 -0.66 -1.08 -12.41
N LYS A 69 -0.30 -1.84 -13.47
CA LYS A 69 -0.87 -3.18 -13.71
C LYS A 69 -0.43 -4.21 -12.67
N SER A 70 0.82 -4.16 -12.21
CA SER A 70 1.37 -5.11 -11.23
C SER A 70 1.01 -4.77 -9.78
N ASN A 71 0.59 -3.53 -9.51
CA ASN A 71 0.32 -3.06 -8.18
C ASN A 71 -1.07 -2.40 -8.15
N PRO A 72 -2.17 -3.17 -8.07
CA PRO A 72 -3.42 -2.57 -7.63
C PRO A 72 -3.09 -1.93 -6.28
N SER A 73 -3.23 -0.62 -6.16
CA SER A 73 -2.95 0.10 -4.91
C SER A 73 -3.85 -0.45 -3.81
N LYS A 74 -3.44 -1.54 -3.18
CA LYS A 74 -4.09 -2.10 -2.02
C LYS A 74 -3.80 -1.09 -0.94
N LYS A 75 -4.80 -0.26 -0.64
CA LYS A 75 -4.78 0.52 0.60
C LYS A 75 -4.44 -0.50 1.70
N PRO A 76 -3.39 -0.25 2.50
CA PRO A 76 -2.99 -1.20 3.53
C PRO A 76 -4.24 -1.52 4.34
N SER A 77 -4.55 -2.81 4.49
CA SER A 77 -5.77 -3.14 5.21
C SER A 77 -5.68 -2.50 6.60
N ARG A 78 -6.78 -1.85 7.03
CA ARG A 78 -6.84 -1.26 8.38
C ARG A 78 -6.50 -2.29 9.45
N PHE A 79 -6.76 -3.57 9.17
CA PHE A 79 -6.35 -4.71 9.98
C PHE A 79 -4.82 -4.80 10.13
N LEU A 80 -4.04 -4.80 9.04
CA LEU A 80 -2.58 -4.83 9.09
C LEU A 80 -1.99 -3.66 9.88
N LEU A 81 -2.58 -2.47 9.72
CA LEU A 81 -2.15 -1.28 10.45
C LEU A 81 -2.37 -1.45 11.97
N ILE A 82 -3.53 -1.97 12.37
CA ILE A 82 -3.86 -2.25 13.78
C ILE A 82 -2.93 -3.33 14.35
N THR A 83 -2.69 -4.43 13.63
CA THR A 83 -1.81 -5.52 14.12
C THR A 83 -0.38 -5.04 14.31
N LYS A 84 0.11 -4.12 13.45
CA LYS A 84 1.45 -3.54 13.53
C LYS A 84 1.63 -2.62 14.74
N ILE A 85 0.58 -1.88 15.10
CA ILE A 85 0.56 -1.08 16.34
C ILE A 85 0.59 -2.00 17.55
N ILE A 86 -0.30 -3.01 17.59
CA ILE A 86 -0.40 -3.95 18.72
C ILE A 86 0.93 -4.70 18.92
N SER A 87 1.52 -5.23 17.86
CA SER A 87 2.78 -5.97 17.93
C SER A 87 3.92 -5.11 18.49
N SER A 88 4.05 -3.86 18.02
CA SER A 88 5.06 -2.92 18.48
C SER A 88 4.91 -2.58 19.96
N PHE A 89 3.69 -2.31 20.43
CA PHE A 89 3.44 -2.02 21.85
C PHE A 89 3.64 -3.27 22.73
N SER A 90 3.19 -4.44 22.30
CA SER A 90 3.40 -5.68 23.04
C SER A 90 4.89 -6.00 23.18
N LEU A 91 5.70 -5.76 22.14
CA LEU A 91 7.15 -5.97 22.20
C LEU A 91 7.83 -4.98 23.17
N LEU A 92 7.41 -3.71 23.15
CA LEU A 92 7.90 -2.69 24.08
C LEU A 92 7.59 -3.05 25.54
N ILE A 93 6.34 -3.44 25.81
CA ILE A 93 5.90 -3.86 27.15
C ILE A 93 6.65 -5.12 27.59
N THR A 94 6.86 -6.07 26.67
CA THR A 94 7.65 -7.29 26.94
C THR A 94 9.07 -6.94 27.35
N GLY A 95 9.72 -5.98 26.67
CA GLY A 95 11.04 -5.49 27.04
C GLY A 95 11.06 -4.84 28.43
N PHE A 96 10.04 -4.06 28.78
CA PHE A 96 9.92 -3.47 30.12
C PHE A 96 9.67 -4.51 31.23
N LEU A 97 8.89 -5.54 30.91
CA LEU A 97 8.61 -6.66 31.82
C LEU A 97 9.76 -7.65 31.90
N PHE A 98 10.77 -7.58 31.03
CA PHE A 98 11.94 -8.44 31.09
C PHE A 98 12.68 -8.27 32.41
N ASP A 99 13.03 -9.39 33.04
CA ASP A 99 13.74 -9.41 34.31
C ASP A 99 14.90 -10.40 34.23
N SER A 100 16.11 -9.87 34.07
CA SER A 100 17.34 -10.67 34.00
C SER A 100 17.65 -11.39 35.31
N SER A 101 17.03 -10.99 36.43
CA SER A 101 17.19 -11.64 37.74
C SER A 101 16.22 -12.82 37.97
N GLY A 102 15.36 -13.13 37.00
CA GLY A 102 14.59 -14.37 36.98
C GLY A 102 13.26 -14.36 37.74
N TYR A 103 12.67 -13.19 37.99
CA TYR A 103 11.30 -13.02 38.51
C TYR A 103 11.01 -13.65 39.89
N GLN A 104 12.04 -13.97 40.67
CA GLN A 104 11.96 -14.82 41.87
C GLN A 104 10.87 -14.41 42.89
N ASN A 105 10.63 -13.11 43.04
CA ASN A 105 9.66 -12.58 44.00
C ASN A 105 8.39 -11.99 43.34
N ASN A 106 8.26 -12.07 42.00
CA ASN A 106 7.19 -11.43 41.25
C ASN A 106 6.61 -12.34 40.17
N VAL A 107 5.93 -13.40 40.60
CA VAL A 107 5.20 -14.34 39.71
C VAL A 107 4.20 -13.61 38.81
N LEU A 108 3.58 -12.54 39.31
CA LEU A 108 2.64 -11.73 38.53
C LEU A 108 3.34 -11.02 37.35
N LYS A 109 4.57 -10.53 37.56
CA LYS A 109 5.41 -9.94 36.50
C LYS A 109 5.83 -10.99 35.47
N LEU A 110 6.13 -12.22 35.91
CA LEU A 110 6.42 -13.35 35.02
C LEU A 110 5.21 -13.69 34.14
N ILE A 111 4.02 -13.81 34.73
CA ILE A 111 2.78 -14.09 33.99
C ILE A 111 2.53 -12.99 32.95
N ALA A 112 2.62 -11.72 33.35
CA ALA A 112 2.44 -10.59 32.44
C ALA A 112 3.47 -10.59 31.30
N PHE A 113 4.74 -10.92 31.59
CA PHE A 113 5.80 -11.03 30.59
C PHE A 113 5.50 -12.11 29.55
N VAL A 114 5.16 -13.33 30.01
CA VAL A 114 4.87 -14.45 29.11
C VAL A 114 3.66 -14.17 28.22
N VAL A 115 2.59 -13.60 28.78
CA VAL A 115 1.40 -13.23 28.00
C VAL A 115 1.73 -12.18 26.94
N CYS A 116 2.47 -11.12 27.31
CA CYS A 116 2.89 -10.08 26.35
C CYS A 116 3.79 -10.63 25.25
N LEU A 117 4.72 -11.54 25.59
CA LEU A 117 5.62 -12.18 24.63
C LEU A 117 4.85 -13.04 23.61
N ILE A 118 3.85 -13.81 24.06
CA ILE A 118 3.00 -14.61 23.17
C ILE A 118 2.23 -13.70 22.22
N VAL A 119 1.59 -12.65 22.75
CA VAL A 119 0.83 -11.68 21.93
C VAL A 119 1.74 -11.01 20.90
N ALA A 120 2.94 -10.56 21.31
CA ALA A 120 3.93 -9.98 20.41
C ALA A 120 4.30 -10.98 19.29
N SER A 121 4.64 -12.22 19.65
CA SER A 121 5.08 -13.24 18.69
C SER A 121 3.99 -13.59 17.68
N VAL A 122 2.76 -13.87 18.15
CA VAL A 122 1.63 -14.22 17.27
C VAL A 122 1.24 -13.06 16.38
N SER A 123 1.15 -11.84 16.92
CA SER A 123 0.79 -10.66 16.13
C SER A 123 1.84 -10.35 15.06
N THR A 124 3.13 -10.50 15.35
CA THR A 124 4.21 -10.36 14.37
C THR A 124 4.12 -11.42 13.26
N VAL A 125 3.88 -12.70 13.60
CA VAL A 125 3.72 -13.76 12.59
C VAL A 125 2.49 -13.51 11.70
N LEU A 126 1.35 -13.16 12.29
CA LEU A 126 0.15 -12.83 11.53
C LEU A 126 0.40 -11.64 10.60
N GLN A 127 1.12 -10.61 11.07
CA GLN A 127 1.50 -9.48 10.24
C GLN A 127 2.28 -9.94 9.00
N PHE A 128 3.33 -10.74 9.16
CA PHE A 128 4.11 -11.26 8.01
C PHE A 128 3.26 -12.07 7.03
N VAL A 129 2.45 -13.01 7.54
CA VAL A 129 1.62 -13.88 6.70
C VAL A 129 0.54 -13.10 5.93
N PHE A 130 -0.05 -12.07 6.55
CA PHE A 130 -1.06 -11.25 5.88
C PHE A 130 -0.45 -10.21 4.94
N GLU A 131 0.73 -9.69 5.26
CA GLU A 131 1.49 -8.77 4.40
C GLU A 131 2.02 -9.48 3.14
N GLU A 132 2.32 -10.79 3.19
CA GLU A 132 2.64 -11.62 1.99
C GLU A 132 1.40 -11.96 1.12
N ARG A 133 0.19 -11.89 1.68
CA ARG A 133 -1.07 -12.20 0.97
C ARG A 133 -1.74 -10.97 0.36
N GLU A 134 -1.32 -9.77 0.79
CA GLU A 134 -1.63 -8.50 0.12
C GLU A 134 -0.65 -8.25 -1.02
#